data_AF-A0A246BFA2-F1
#
_entry.id   AF-A0A246BFA2-F1
#
_cell.length_a   1.000
_cell.length_b   1.000
_cell.length_c   1.000
_cell.angle_alpha   90.00
_cell.angle_beta   90.00
_cell.angle_gamma   90.00
#
_symmetry.space_group_name_H-M   'P 1'
#
loop_
_entity.id
_entity.type
_entity.pdbx_description
1 polymer ?
#
loop_
_entity_poly.entity_id
_entity_poly.type
_entity_poly.pdbx_seq_one_letter_code
_entity_poly.pdbx_strand_id
1 'polypeptide(L)'
;MTGPLLSTSSLRPDLGGWAVQAARPERLAGAAGLLLPHDGLPVADVRAHPERWETLGLVTGALRRGVPVLGWGSGAALLGRALGAAVTASGSAPDRSALPRGAQAHAWAGTHPLHWTLDRAVAWAEPELPPALLAAFLAALPGWTDRRPGSPLEEVGGVAAVREVVTAFYARARADALLGPVFAAHVEDWPAHLERVTAFWVTLLGGEPGRAAWRGNLNAAHAGLGVRAAHLGRWLALWDETARAVLPADAAALLSARAAVMGERLGGAARAGSGTSQAGGT
;
A
#
# COMPACT_ATOMS: atom_id res chain seq x y z
N MET A 1 -12.56 -6.65 -17.64
CA MET A 1 -13.00 -7.90 -16.97
C MET A 1 -12.84 -7.68 -15.47
N THR A 2 -13.89 -7.89 -14.69
CA THR A 2 -13.84 -7.84 -13.22
C THR A 2 -13.02 -9.02 -12.70
N GLY A 3 -12.06 -8.78 -11.81
CA GLY A 3 -11.24 -9.85 -11.23
C GLY A 3 -12.01 -10.72 -10.22
N PRO A 4 -11.34 -11.64 -9.50
CA PRO A 4 -12.02 -12.56 -8.58
C PRO A 4 -12.54 -11.83 -7.33
N LEU A 5 -13.44 -12.50 -6.62
CA LEU A 5 -13.70 -12.20 -5.21
C LEU A 5 -12.53 -12.68 -4.37
N LEU A 6 -12.18 -11.92 -3.35
CA LEU A 6 -11.23 -12.31 -2.33
C LEU A 6 -11.98 -12.68 -1.05
N SER A 7 -11.49 -13.68 -0.33
CA SER A 7 -12.06 -14.07 0.97
C SER A 7 -10.96 -14.32 2.00
N THR A 8 -11.19 -13.89 3.26
CA THR A 8 -10.27 -14.12 4.37
C THR A 8 -10.34 -15.55 4.93
N SER A 9 -11.39 -16.30 4.60
CA SER A 9 -11.52 -17.72 4.93
C SER A 9 -12.21 -18.49 3.80
N SER A 10 -12.13 -19.82 3.86
CA SER A 10 -12.75 -20.69 2.85
C SER A 10 -14.27 -20.53 2.83
N LEU A 11 -14.82 -20.33 1.65
CA LEU A 11 -16.26 -20.19 1.43
C LEU A 11 -16.83 -21.44 0.75
N ARG A 12 -17.99 -21.89 1.24
CA ARG A 12 -18.79 -22.97 0.65
C ARG A 12 -20.06 -22.55 -0.11
N PRO A 13 -20.66 -21.35 0.05
CA PRO A 13 -21.90 -21.04 -0.67
C PRO A 13 -21.68 -20.84 -2.17
N ASP A 14 -22.76 -20.98 -2.94
CA ASP A 14 -22.80 -20.55 -4.34
C ASP A 14 -22.67 -19.02 -4.39
N LEU A 15 -21.71 -18.55 -5.17
CA LEU A 15 -21.41 -17.14 -5.36
C LEU A 15 -21.75 -16.70 -6.78
N GLY A 16 -22.77 -17.32 -7.40
CA GLY A 16 -23.30 -16.89 -8.69
C GLY A 16 -22.26 -16.91 -9.81
N GLY A 17 -21.35 -17.89 -9.79
CA GLY A 17 -20.27 -18.03 -10.77
C GLY A 17 -19.04 -17.15 -10.54
N TRP A 18 -18.98 -16.35 -9.46
CA TRP A 18 -17.77 -15.61 -9.12
C TRP A 18 -16.64 -16.54 -8.65
N ALA A 19 -15.48 -16.45 -9.29
CA ALA A 19 -14.28 -17.11 -8.79
C ALA A 19 -13.84 -16.49 -7.45
N VAL A 20 -13.47 -17.34 -6.49
CA VAL A 20 -12.98 -16.91 -5.18
C VAL A 20 -11.53 -17.30 -5.02
N GLN A 21 -10.74 -16.37 -4.49
CA GLN A 21 -9.36 -16.62 -4.11
C GLN A 21 -9.12 -16.21 -2.65
N ALA A 22 -8.13 -16.84 -2.03
CA ALA A 22 -7.64 -16.39 -0.74
C ALA A 22 -7.19 -14.92 -0.84
N ALA A 23 -7.67 -14.10 0.10
CA ALA A 23 -7.35 -12.69 0.15
C ALA A 23 -5.89 -12.49 0.55
N ARG A 24 -5.20 -11.64 -0.22
CA ARG A 24 -3.82 -11.22 0.04
C ARG A 24 -3.64 -9.76 -0.38
N PRO A 25 -2.76 -8.98 0.29
CA PRO A 25 -2.56 -7.57 -0.05
C PRO A 25 -2.27 -7.34 -1.54
N GLU A 26 -1.42 -8.17 -2.14
CA GLU A 26 -1.00 -8.06 -3.55
C GLU A 26 -2.13 -8.31 -4.56
N ARG A 27 -3.25 -8.89 -4.13
CA ARG A 27 -4.42 -9.19 -4.99
C ARG A 27 -5.51 -8.12 -4.94
N LEU A 28 -5.44 -7.21 -3.97
CA LEU A 28 -6.50 -6.22 -3.74
C LEU A 28 -6.75 -5.31 -4.95
N ALA A 29 -5.68 -4.89 -5.65
CA ALA A 29 -5.78 -3.98 -6.79
C ALA A 29 -6.65 -4.55 -7.93
N GLY A 30 -6.65 -5.87 -8.12
CA GLY A 30 -7.43 -6.55 -9.15
C GLY A 30 -8.76 -7.13 -8.68
N ALA A 31 -9.11 -6.99 -7.40
CA ALA A 31 -10.27 -7.68 -6.82
C ALA A 31 -11.62 -7.05 -7.24
N ALA A 32 -12.61 -7.90 -7.50
CA ALA A 32 -14.00 -7.45 -7.65
C ALA A 32 -14.62 -7.02 -6.31
N GLY A 33 -14.26 -7.72 -5.23
CA GLY A 33 -14.71 -7.44 -3.87
C GLY A 33 -13.95 -8.28 -2.85
N LEU A 34 -14.07 -7.92 -1.58
CA LEU A 34 -13.52 -8.62 -0.44
C LEU A 34 -14.67 -9.12 0.45
N LEU A 35 -14.69 -10.43 0.70
CA LEU A 35 -15.58 -11.08 1.63
C LEU A 35 -14.84 -11.30 2.95
N LEU A 36 -15.51 -10.97 4.06
CA LEU A 36 -15.04 -11.13 5.43
C LEU A 36 -15.98 -12.05 6.18
N PRO A 37 -15.84 -13.38 6.02
CA PRO A 37 -16.73 -14.32 6.67
C PRO A 37 -16.56 -14.32 8.19
N HIS A 38 -17.61 -14.74 8.89
CA HIS A 38 -17.49 -15.09 10.28
C HIS A 38 -16.54 -16.29 10.46
N ASP A 39 -15.59 -16.15 11.38
CA ASP A 39 -14.53 -17.11 11.68
C ASP A 39 -14.30 -17.29 13.20
N GLY A 40 -15.15 -16.68 14.03
CA GLY A 40 -15.16 -16.88 15.48
C GLY A 40 -14.06 -16.18 16.29
N LEU A 41 -12.96 -15.69 15.69
CA LEU A 41 -11.88 -15.10 16.49
C LEU A 41 -12.26 -13.68 16.97
N PRO A 42 -11.79 -13.26 18.16
CA PRO A 42 -12.12 -11.95 18.74
C PRO A 42 -11.60 -10.79 17.87
N VAL A 43 -12.23 -9.63 18.04
CA VAL A 43 -11.94 -8.37 17.33
C VAL A 43 -11.72 -7.21 18.31
N ALA A 44 -12.33 -7.23 19.49
CA ALA A 44 -12.15 -6.20 20.50
C ALA A 44 -10.68 -6.06 20.93
N ASP A 45 -9.97 -7.19 21.06
CA ASP A 45 -8.55 -7.23 21.42
C ASP A 45 -7.63 -7.56 20.24
N VAL A 46 -7.85 -6.93 19.08
CA VAL A 46 -7.01 -7.15 17.89
C VAL A 46 -5.49 -7.03 18.13
N ARG A 47 -5.04 -6.29 19.16
CA ARG A 47 -3.60 -6.14 19.46
C ARG A 47 -2.98 -7.41 20.05
N ALA A 48 -3.75 -8.21 20.76
CA ALA A 48 -3.30 -9.51 21.29
C ALA A 48 -3.32 -10.63 20.24
N HIS A 49 -3.83 -10.36 19.04
CA HIS A 49 -4.10 -11.34 17.98
C HIS A 49 -3.37 -10.96 16.67
N PRO A 50 -2.14 -11.43 16.43
CA PRO A 50 -1.37 -11.10 15.22
C PRO A 50 -2.12 -11.35 13.90
N GLU A 51 -2.86 -12.46 13.82
CA GLU A 51 -3.70 -12.83 12.68
C GLU A 51 -4.81 -11.80 12.41
N ARG A 52 -5.29 -11.12 13.46
CA ARG A 52 -6.27 -10.04 13.33
C ARG A 52 -5.64 -8.75 12.86
N TRP A 53 -4.39 -8.49 13.23
CA TRP A 53 -3.66 -7.33 12.74
C TRP A 53 -3.44 -7.41 11.22
N GLU A 54 -3.04 -8.58 10.72
CA GLU A 54 -2.88 -8.83 9.29
C GLU A 54 -4.20 -8.63 8.53
N THR A 55 -5.28 -9.25 9.04
CA THR A 55 -6.60 -9.13 8.41
C THR A 55 -7.10 -7.68 8.45
N LEU A 56 -6.87 -6.94 9.54
CA LEU A 56 -7.21 -5.52 9.64
C LEU A 56 -6.46 -4.68 8.59
N GLY A 57 -5.17 -4.97 8.38
CA GLY A 57 -4.36 -4.35 7.33
C GLY A 57 -4.93 -4.58 5.93
N LEU A 58 -5.32 -5.84 5.64
CA LEU A 58 -5.98 -6.22 4.39
C LEU A 58 -7.31 -5.46 4.17
N VAL A 59 -8.19 -5.42 5.17
CA VAL A 59 -9.49 -4.71 5.09
C VAL A 59 -9.28 -3.21 4.85
N THR A 60 -8.37 -2.60 5.61
CA THR A 60 -8.05 -1.18 5.44
C THR A 60 -7.47 -0.92 4.05
N GLY A 61 -6.64 -1.83 3.53
CA GLY A 61 -6.11 -1.77 2.17
C GLY A 61 -7.20 -1.87 1.09
N ALA A 62 -8.21 -2.70 1.29
CA ALA A 62 -9.35 -2.83 0.38
C ALA A 62 -10.18 -1.53 0.36
N LEU A 63 -10.51 -1.00 1.54
CA LEU A 63 -11.28 0.23 1.70
C LEU A 63 -10.58 1.44 1.04
N ARG A 64 -9.26 1.60 1.24
CA ARG A 64 -8.48 2.67 0.58
C ARG A 64 -8.53 2.61 -0.95
N ARG A 65 -8.62 1.40 -1.52
CA ARG A 65 -8.70 1.17 -2.97
C ARG A 65 -10.11 1.28 -3.53
N GLY A 66 -11.12 1.49 -2.67
CA GLY A 66 -12.52 1.45 -3.04
C GLY A 66 -12.99 0.05 -3.45
N VAL A 67 -12.29 -1.01 -3.03
CA VAL A 67 -12.74 -2.39 -3.23
C VAL A 67 -13.99 -2.61 -2.38
N PRO A 68 -15.11 -3.06 -2.97
CA PRO A 68 -16.31 -3.43 -2.21
C PRO A 68 -16.02 -4.46 -1.13
N VAL A 69 -16.58 -4.28 0.07
CA VAL A 69 -16.34 -5.19 1.20
C VAL A 69 -17.66 -5.65 1.79
N LEU A 70 -17.86 -6.96 1.93
CA LEU A 70 -18.98 -7.55 2.66
C LEU A 70 -18.45 -8.32 3.87
N GLY A 71 -18.85 -7.93 5.07
CA GLY A 71 -18.50 -8.65 6.30
C GLY A 71 -19.71 -9.14 7.07
N TRP A 72 -19.56 -10.29 7.73
CA TRP A 72 -20.59 -10.79 8.65
C TRP A 72 -20.03 -11.43 9.91
N GLY A 73 -20.81 -11.41 11.00
CA GLY A 73 -20.37 -11.84 12.33
C GLY A 73 -19.10 -11.09 12.78
N SER A 74 -18.06 -11.84 13.14
CA SER A 74 -16.72 -11.31 13.45
C SER A 74 -16.13 -10.49 12.29
N GLY A 75 -16.43 -10.83 11.03
CA GLY A 75 -16.01 -10.05 9.87
C GLY A 75 -16.68 -8.68 9.80
N ALA A 76 -17.95 -8.55 10.21
CA ALA A 76 -18.65 -7.25 10.31
C ALA A 76 -18.06 -6.38 11.43
N ALA A 77 -17.68 -6.99 12.56
CA ALA A 77 -16.99 -6.28 13.64
C ALA A 77 -15.62 -5.77 13.20
N LEU A 78 -14.86 -6.60 12.47
CA LEU A 78 -13.55 -6.22 11.94
C LEU A 78 -13.66 -5.10 10.90
N LEU A 79 -14.66 -5.17 10.02
CA LEU A 79 -14.97 -4.11 9.06
C LEU A 79 -15.32 -2.78 9.76
N GLY A 80 -16.16 -2.84 10.79
CA GLY A 80 -16.48 -1.68 11.62
C GLY A 80 -15.24 -1.07 12.28
N ARG A 81 -14.36 -1.91 12.84
CA ARG A 81 -13.07 -1.46 13.40
C ARG A 81 -12.16 -0.80 12.37
N ALA A 82 -12.07 -1.35 11.17
CA ALA A 82 -11.28 -0.77 10.07
C ALA A 82 -11.78 0.63 9.67
N LEU A 83 -13.09 0.89 9.86
CA LEU A 83 -13.74 2.19 9.67
C LEU A 83 -13.74 3.06 10.94
N GLY A 84 -13.01 2.66 11.99
CA GLY A 84 -12.83 3.43 13.22
C GLY A 84 -13.98 3.32 14.23
N ALA A 85 -14.91 2.37 14.07
CA ALA A 85 -15.94 2.11 15.07
C ALA A 85 -15.36 1.38 16.30
N ALA A 86 -15.91 1.68 17.47
CA ALA A 86 -15.64 0.91 18.68
C ALA A 86 -16.14 -0.53 18.51
N VAL A 87 -15.43 -1.50 19.09
CA VAL A 87 -15.83 -2.91 19.10
C VAL A 87 -15.95 -3.38 20.54
N THR A 88 -17.12 -3.92 20.88
CA THR A 88 -17.41 -4.50 22.19
C THR A 88 -17.28 -6.00 22.13
N ALA A 89 -16.51 -6.57 23.06
CA ALA A 89 -16.41 -8.01 23.21
C ALA A 89 -17.76 -8.59 23.62
N SER A 90 -18.13 -9.73 23.05
CA SER A 90 -19.27 -10.51 23.55
C SER A 90 -18.75 -11.88 23.97
N GLY A 91 -19.02 -12.28 25.22
CA GLY A 91 -18.42 -13.49 25.78
C GLY A 91 -18.84 -14.78 25.06
N SER A 92 -20.10 -14.86 24.62
CA SER A 92 -20.69 -16.05 23.96
C SER A 92 -21.19 -15.80 22.55
N ALA A 93 -21.19 -14.55 22.08
CA ALA A 93 -21.59 -14.16 20.72
C ALA A 93 -20.38 -13.55 20.00
N PRO A 94 -20.40 -13.37 18.66
CA PRO A 94 -19.35 -12.60 18.01
C PRO A 94 -19.26 -11.19 18.60
N ASP A 95 -18.03 -10.67 18.67
CA ASP A 95 -17.78 -9.27 18.96
C ASP A 95 -18.60 -8.37 18.03
N ARG A 96 -19.00 -7.20 18.53
CA ARG A 96 -19.92 -6.30 17.82
C ARG A 96 -19.29 -4.93 17.64
N SER A 97 -19.35 -4.39 16.43
CA SER A 97 -18.99 -3.00 16.18
C SER A 97 -20.16 -2.07 16.50
N ALA A 98 -19.85 -0.89 17.02
CA ALA A 98 -20.75 0.26 16.95
C ALA A 98 -20.96 0.67 15.48
N LEU A 99 -21.99 1.47 15.21
CA LEU A 99 -22.22 2.00 13.87
C LEU A 99 -21.05 2.94 13.50
N PRO A 100 -20.32 2.70 12.38
CA PRO A 100 -19.28 3.62 11.94
C PRO A 100 -19.84 5.01 11.66
N ARG A 101 -19.03 6.06 11.85
CA ARG A 101 -19.48 7.44 11.57
C ARG A 101 -19.84 7.58 10.09
N GLY A 102 -21.01 8.16 9.82
CA GLY A 102 -21.53 8.34 8.46
C GLY A 102 -22.15 7.09 7.84
N ALA A 103 -22.09 5.93 8.51
CA ALA A 103 -22.76 4.73 8.03
C ALA A 103 -24.28 4.83 8.22
N GLN A 104 -25.01 4.22 7.30
CA GLN A 104 -26.46 4.06 7.38
C GLN A 104 -26.79 2.70 7.98
N ALA A 105 -27.53 2.68 9.09
CA ALA A 105 -28.09 1.44 9.63
C ALA A 105 -29.45 1.15 9.00
N HIS A 106 -29.59 -0.04 8.43
CA HIS A 106 -30.83 -0.53 7.80
C HIS A 106 -31.64 -1.43 8.74
N ALA A 107 -30.97 -2.05 9.72
CA ALA A 107 -31.61 -2.86 10.75
C ALA A 107 -30.85 -2.77 12.07
N TRP A 108 -31.57 -2.95 13.18
CA TRP A 108 -31.04 -2.91 14.55
C TRP A 108 -31.48 -4.16 15.32
N ALA A 109 -30.60 -4.63 16.21
CA ALA A 109 -30.90 -5.65 17.21
C ALA A 109 -30.66 -5.01 18.60
N GLY A 110 -31.73 -4.50 19.21
CA GLY A 110 -31.62 -3.66 20.40
C GLY A 110 -30.85 -2.37 20.08
N THR A 111 -29.74 -2.13 20.78
CA THR A 111 -28.88 -0.95 20.60
C THR A 111 -27.74 -1.15 19.60
N HIS A 112 -27.61 -2.35 19.01
CA HIS A 112 -26.52 -2.68 18.09
C HIS A 112 -27.01 -2.70 16.64
N PRO A 113 -26.24 -2.15 15.69
CA PRO A 113 -26.62 -2.17 14.29
C PRO A 113 -26.47 -3.59 13.74
N LEU A 114 -27.58 -4.15 13.26
CA LEU A 114 -27.63 -5.51 12.71
C LEU A 114 -27.21 -5.53 11.24
N HIS A 115 -27.66 -4.57 10.46
CA HIS A 115 -27.28 -4.37 9.06
C HIS A 115 -26.95 -2.91 8.84
N TRP A 116 -25.78 -2.63 8.30
CA TRP A 116 -25.39 -1.27 7.95
C TRP A 116 -24.53 -1.22 6.68
N THR A 117 -24.53 -0.06 6.03
CA THR A 117 -23.69 0.22 4.87
C THR A 117 -22.97 1.56 5.01
N LEU A 118 -21.77 1.64 4.47
CA LEU A 118 -21.02 2.88 4.29
C LEU A 118 -20.26 2.81 2.97
N ASP A 119 -20.62 3.66 2.00
CA ASP A 119 -20.13 3.57 0.62
C ASP A 119 -20.30 2.15 0.03
N ARG A 120 -19.19 1.43 -0.16
CA ARG A 120 -19.14 0.06 -0.70
C ARG A 120 -18.85 -1.00 0.37
N ALA A 121 -18.91 -0.61 1.64
CA ALA A 121 -18.83 -1.51 2.78
C ALA A 121 -20.25 -1.90 3.22
N VAL A 122 -20.50 -3.20 3.30
CA VAL A 122 -21.76 -3.81 3.73
C VAL A 122 -21.46 -4.74 4.89
N ALA A 123 -22.26 -4.66 5.96
CA ALA A 123 -22.01 -5.44 7.17
C ALA A 123 -23.29 -6.05 7.73
N TRP A 124 -23.19 -7.31 8.17
CA TRP A 124 -24.24 -8.04 8.87
C TRP A 124 -23.73 -8.57 10.22
N ALA A 125 -24.28 -8.13 11.33
CA ALA A 125 -23.67 -8.36 12.65
C ALA A 125 -23.72 -9.84 13.12
N GLU A 126 -24.60 -10.68 12.58
CA GLU A 126 -24.75 -12.06 13.03
C GLU A 126 -23.89 -13.06 12.22
N PRO A 127 -23.55 -14.24 12.79
CA PRO A 127 -22.73 -15.26 12.14
C PRO A 127 -23.26 -15.80 10.81
N GLU A 128 -24.59 -15.82 10.65
CA GLU A 128 -25.25 -16.34 9.45
C GLU A 128 -25.67 -15.19 8.54
N LEU A 129 -25.08 -15.15 7.34
CA LEU A 129 -25.35 -14.13 6.32
C LEU A 129 -26.67 -14.43 5.59
N PRO A 130 -27.64 -13.49 5.56
CA PRO A 130 -28.86 -13.67 4.79
C PRO A 130 -28.56 -13.88 3.29
N PRO A 131 -29.11 -14.92 2.64
CA PRO A 131 -28.86 -15.17 1.22
C PRO A 131 -29.22 -13.99 0.31
N ALA A 132 -30.30 -13.27 0.65
CA ALA A 132 -30.72 -12.08 -0.08
C ALA A 132 -29.68 -10.94 -0.01
N LEU A 133 -29.00 -10.78 1.13
CA LEU A 133 -27.97 -9.76 1.29
C LEU A 133 -26.71 -10.11 0.49
N LEU A 134 -26.30 -11.39 0.49
CA LEU A 134 -25.22 -11.87 -0.35
C LEU A 134 -25.54 -11.65 -1.84
N ALA A 135 -26.73 -12.06 -2.29
CA ALA A 135 -27.16 -11.89 -3.67
C ALA A 135 -27.19 -10.41 -4.10
N ALA A 136 -27.70 -9.52 -3.25
CA ALA A 136 -27.72 -8.08 -3.51
C ALA A 136 -26.31 -7.49 -3.63
N PHE A 137 -25.39 -7.88 -2.73
CA PHE A 137 -23.99 -7.45 -2.81
C PHE A 137 -23.33 -7.91 -4.11
N LEU A 138 -23.47 -9.20 -4.47
CA LEU A 138 -22.89 -9.76 -5.69
C LEU A 138 -23.45 -9.10 -6.96
N ALA A 139 -24.75 -8.79 -6.99
CA ALA A 139 -25.40 -8.11 -8.09
C ALA A 139 -24.94 -6.65 -8.27
N ALA A 140 -24.48 -6.00 -7.19
CA ALA A 140 -23.99 -4.62 -7.23
C ALA A 140 -22.53 -4.50 -7.73
N LEU A 141 -21.72 -5.56 -7.62
CA LEU A 141 -20.29 -5.53 -7.96
C LEU A 141 -19.97 -4.99 -9.36
N PRO A 142 -20.71 -5.34 -10.44
CA PRO A 142 -20.44 -4.81 -11.78
C PRO A 142 -20.61 -3.28 -11.88
N GLY A 143 -21.39 -2.66 -10.99
CA GLY A 143 -21.58 -1.21 -10.94
C GLY A 143 -20.50 -0.48 -10.14
N TRP A 144 -19.65 -1.19 -9.40
CA TRP A 144 -18.56 -0.62 -8.59
C TRP A 144 -17.22 -0.85 -9.27
N THR A 145 -16.96 -0.13 -10.37
CA THR A 145 -15.74 -0.27 -11.17
C THR A 145 -14.64 0.72 -10.80
N ASP A 146 -14.97 1.91 -10.30
CA ASP A 146 -13.96 2.92 -10.00
C ASP A 146 -13.02 2.43 -8.89
N ARG A 147 -11.75 2.28 -9.19
CA ARG A 147 -10.71 1.92 -8.21
C ARG A 147 -9.81 3.12 -7.96
N ARG A 148 -9.23 3.17 -6.77
CA ARG A 148 -8.22 4.17 -6.41
C ARG A 148 -6.89 3.47 -6.12
N PRO A 149 -5.75 4.04 -6.50
CA PRO A 149 -4.46 3.55 -6.03
C PRO A 149 -4.44 3.52 -4.49
N GLY A 150 -4.06 2.39 -3.90
CA GLY A 150 -3.97 2.23 -2.46
C GLY A 150 -2.68 2.78 -1.86
N SER A 151 -1.72 3.14 -2.70
CA SER A 151 -0.43 3.72 -2.35
C SER A 151 0.17 4.51 -3.52
N PRO A 152 1.16 5.39 -3.27
CA PRO A 152 1.94 6.03 -4.33
C PRO A 152 2.62 5.03 -5.27
N LEU A 153 2.99 3.84 -4.77
CA LEU A 153 3.58 2.78 -5.60
C LEU A 153 2.60 2.31 -6.67
N GLU A 154 1.32 2.13 -6.32
CA GLU A 154 0.30 1.77 -7.30
C GLU A 154 0.01 2.92 -8.27
N GLU A 155 0.04 4.16 -7.78
CA GLU A 155 -0.18 5.36 -8.59
C GLU A 155 0.87 5.51 -9.70
N VAL A 156 2.12 5.11 -9.44
CA VAL A 156 3.17 5.11 -10.47
C VAL A 156 3.19 3.88 -11.38
N GLY A 157 2.25 2.94 -11.23
CA GLY A 157 2.18 1.71 -12.04
C GLY A 157 2.87 0.49 -11.41
N GLY A 158 3.18 0.53 -10.12
CA GLY A 158 3.69 -0.60 -9.35
C GLY A 158 5.20 -0.86 -9.50
N VAL A 159 5.63 -2.01 -9.00
CA VAL A 159 7.06 -2.41 -8.97
C VAL A 159 7.66 -2.48 -10.38
N ALA A 160 6.88 -2.93 -11.37
CA ALA A 160 7.34 -3.05 -12.76
C ALA A 160 7.72 -1.67 -13.34
N ALA A 161 6.85 -0.68 -13.18
CA ALA A 161 7.09 0.69 -13.63
C ALA A 161 8.29 1.33 -12.92
N VAL A 162 8.43 1.13 -11.60
CA VAL A 162 9.61 1.58 -10.84
C VAL A 162 10.89 0.96 -11.39
N ARG A 163 10.90 -0.35 -11.63
CA ARG A 163 12.07 -1.07 -12.18
C ARG A 163 12.42 -0.52 -13.56
N GLU A 164 11.44 -0.29 -14.42
CA GLU A 164 11.65 0.27 -15.75
C GLU A 164 12.31 1.65 -15.71
N VAL A 165 11.79 2.57 -14.88
CA VAL A 165 12.38 3.91 -14.68
C VAL A 165 13.80 3.80 -14.14
N VAL A 166 14.02 2.99 -13.10
CA VAL A 166 15.34 2.80 -12.48
C VAL A 166 16.35 2.26 -13.50
N THR A 167 15.98 1.24 -14.27
CA THR A 167 16.84 0.67 -15.31
C THR A 167 17.15 1.70 -16.40
N ALA A 168 16.14 2.40 -16.93
CA ALA A 168 16.33 3.41 -17.96
C ALA A 168 17.19 4.59 -17.45
N PHE A 169 16.98 5.02 -16.21
CA PHE A 169 17.69 6.12 -15.59
C PHE A 169 19.18 5.78 -15.45
N TYR A 170 19.51 4.62 -14.88
CA TYR A 170 20.90 4.26 -14.68
C TYR A 170 21.63 3.92 -15.98
N ALA A 171 20.94 3.47 -17.03
CA ALA A 171 21.53 3.39 -18.36
C ALA A 171 22.02 4.76 -18.86
N ARG A 172 21.22 5.82 -18.65
CA ARG A 172 21.58 7.20 -19.00
C ARG A 172 22.64 7.78 -18.06
N ALA A 173 22.50 7.57 -16.75
CA ALA A 173 23.42 8.12 -15.76
C ALA A 173 24.84 7.55 -15.89
N ARG A 174 24.98 6.29 -16.36
CA ARG A 174 26.27 5.67 -16.68
C ARG A 174 26.98 6.31 -17.86
N ALA A 175 26.22 6.75 -18.86
CA ALA A 175 26.75 7.40 -20.05
C ALA A 175 26.97 8.92 -19.87
N ASP A 176 26.44 9.50 -18.79
CA ASP A 176 26.57 10.91 -18.49
C ASP A 176 28.01 11.29 -18.08
N ALA A 177 28.55 12.36 -18.67
CA ALA A 177 29.94 12.75 -18.45
C ALA A 177 30.26 13.19 -17.01
N LEU A 178 29.27 13.69 -16.26
CA LEU A 178 29.44 14.14 -14.88
C LEU A 178 29.12 13.03 -13.88
N LEU A 179 28.06 12.25 -14.12
CA LEU A 179 27.61 11.20 -13.20
C LEU A 179 28.34 9.86 -13.41
N GLY A 180 28.64 9.51 -14.66
CA GLY A 180 29.24 8.24 -15.05
C GLY A 180 30.52 7.93 -14.28
N PRO A 181 31.50 8.86 -14.17
CA PRO A 181 32.73 8.62 -13.41
C PRO A 181 32.50 8.32 -11.92
N VAL A 182 31.50 8.95 -11.29
CA VAL A 182 31.17 8.69 -9.88
C VAL A 182 30.65 7.27 -9.70
N PHE A 183 29.74 6.82 -10.57
CA PHE A 183 29.22 5.46 -10.50
C PHE A 183 30.29 4.42 -10.87
N ALA A 184 31.13 4.69 -11.88
CA ALA A 184 32.22 3.78 -12.26
C ALA A 184 33.23 3.55 -11.13
N ALA A 185 33.44 4.53 -10.25
CA ALA A 185 34.33 4.41 -9.10
C ALA A 185 33.74 3.61 -7.92
N HIS A 186 32.42 3.42 -7.87
CA HIS A 186 31.73 2.91 -6.67
C HIS A 186 30.74 1.76 -6.93
N VAL A 187 30.41 1.46 -8.18
CA VAL A 187 29.44 0.41 -8.56
C VAL A 187 30.10 -0.59 -9.49
N GLU A 188 30.41 -1.76 -8.94
CA GLU A 188 30.95 -2.91 -9.69
C GLU A 188 29.82 -3.85 -10.15
N ASP A 189 28.93 -4.23 -9.23
CA ASP A 189 27.78 -5.10 -9.49
C ASP A 189 26.52 -4.26 -9.82
N TRP A 190 26.31 -4.03 -11.11
CA TRP A 190 25.14 -3.29 -11.62
C TRP A 190 23.80 -3.97 -11.33
N PRO A 191 23.62 -5.28 -11.59
CA PRO A 191 22.39 -5.98 -11.20
C PRO A 191 22.04 -5.80 -9.72
N ALA A 192 22.99 -5.97 -8.80
CA ALA A 192 22.74 -5.80 -7.37
C ALA A 192 22.41 -4.35 -7.01
N HIS A 193 23.08 -3.37 -7.63
CA HIS A 193 22.79 -1.95 -7.43
C HIS A 193 21.36 -1.59 -7.88
N LEU A 194 20.95 -2.03 -9.08
CA LEU A 194 19.62 -1.76 -9.61
C LEU A 194 18.52 -2.38 -8.74
N GLU A 195 18.71 -3.60 -8.24
CA GLU A 195 17.76 -4.22 -7.30
C GLU A 195 17.70 -3.46 -5.97
N ARG A 196 18.84 -2.99 -5.45
CA ARG A 196 18.87 -2.19 -4.21
C ARG A 196 18.17 -0.84 -4.37
N VAL A 197 18.34 -0.15 -5.49
CA VAL A 197 17.67 1.14 -5.74
C VAL A 197 16.20 0.96 -6.07
N THR A 198 15.83 -0.12 -6.76
CA THR A 198 14.42 -0.51 -6.97
C THR A 198 13.75 -0.78 -5.62
N ALA A 199 14.37 -1.57 -4.74
CA ALA A 199 13.89 -1.82 -3.38
C ALA A 199 13.71 -0.53 -2.57
N PHE A 200 14.65 0.43 -2.70
CA PHE A 200 14.53 1.74 -2.06
C PHE A 200 13.27 2.49 -2.52
N TRP A 201 13.05 2.60 -3.84
CA TRP A 201 11.89 3.30 -4.39
C TRP A 201 10.57 2.61 -4.04
N VAL A 202 10.50 1.28 -4.16
CA VAL A 202 9.33 0.50 -3.76
C VAL A 202 8.99 0.75 -2.30
N THR A 203 9.99 0.75 -1.41
CA THR A 203 9.78 1.01 0.02
C THR A 203 9.31 2.45 0.26
N LEU A 204 9.95 3.43 -0.38
CA LEU A 204 9.62 4.85 -0.23
C LEU A 204 8.19 5.17 -0.70
N LEU A 205 7.72 4.46 -1.73
CA LEU A 205 6.39 4.62 -2.31
C LEU A 205 5.30 3.80 -1.59
N GLY A 206 5.63 3.17 -0.46
CA GLY A 206 4.67 2.44 0.38
C GLY A 206 4.40 1.00 -0.08
N GLY A 207 5.38 0.35 -0.71
CA GLY A 207 5.36 -1.09 -0.93
C GLY A 207 5.41 -1.86 0.39
N GLU A 208 4.82 -3.04 0.39
CA GLU A 208 4.70 -3.87 1.60
C GLU A 208 6.08 -4.27 2.17
N PRO A 209 6.24 -4.29 3.51
CA PRO A 209 7.44 -4.81 4.14
C PRO A 209 7.66 -6.29 3.77
N GLY A 210 8.83 -6.61 3.22
CA GLY A 210 9.16 -7.99 2.82
C GLY A 210 10.65 -8.18 2.58
N ARG A 211 11.03 -9.32 1.98
CA ARG A 211 12.43 -9.65 1.65
C ARG A 211 13.08 -8.61 0.70
N ALA A 212 12.26 -7.92 -0.09
CA ALA A 212 12.69 -6.87 -1.03
C ALA A 212 12.59 -5.45 -0.45
N ALA A 213 12.27 -5.27 0.84
CA ALA A 213 12.21 -3.95 1.45
C ALA A 213 13.61 -3.40 1.74
N TRP A 214 13.83 -2.13 1.42
CA TRP A 214 15.07 -1.44 1.73
C TRP A 214 15.10 -1.02 3.20
N ARG A 215 16.20 -1.33 3.89
CA ARG A 215 16.39 -1.08 5.33
C ARG A 215 17.63 -0.22 5.63
N GLY A 216 18.13 0.49 4.64
CA GLY A 216 19.36 1.28 4.75
C GLY A 216 19.14 2.69 5.31
N ASN A 217 20.22 3.46 5.38
CA ASN A 217 20.18 4.90 5.57
C ASN A 217 20.71 5.58 4.29
N LEU A 218 19.91 6.48 3.72
CA LEU A 218 20.22 7.10 2.43
C LEU A 218 21.47 7.99 2.52
N ASN A 219 21.58 8.80 3.58
CA ASN A 219 22.74 9.66 3.79
C ASN A 219 24.01 8.84 4.00
N ALA A 220 23.94 7.79 4.82
CA ALA A 220 25.09 6.89 5.04
C ALA A 220 25.55 6.20 3.76
N ALA A 221 24.60 5.82 2.88
CA ALA A 221 24.92 5.19 1.60
C ALA A 221 25.62 6.14 0.61
N HIS A 222 25.48 7.46 0.79
CA HIS A 222 26.10 8.47 -0.08
C HIS A 222 27.27 9.21 0.58
N ALA A 223 27.53 8.97 1.87
CA ALA A 223 28.62 9.57 2.61
C ALA A 223 29.97 9.11 2.04
N GLY A 224 30.91 10.04 1.87
CA GLY A 224 32.27 9.73 1.40
C GLY A 224 32.41 9.45 -0.10
N LEU A 225 31.33 9.43 -0.89
CA LEU A 225 31.39 9.17 -2.34
C LEU A 225 31.83 10.38 -3.19
N GLY A 226 32.19 11.50 -2.55
CA GLY A 226 32.57 12.73 -3.26
C GLY A 226 31.43 13.41 -4.05
N VAL A 227 30.17 13.05 -3.79
CA VAL A 227 28.99 13.69 -4.40
C VAL A 227 28.92 15.16 -4.01
N ARG A 228 28.72 16.03 -5.01
CA ARG A 228 28.63 17.49 -4.85
C ARG A 228 27.29 18.00 -5.38
N ALA A 229 26.97 19.26 -5.09
CA ALA A 229 25.73 19.90 -5.54
C ALA A 229 25.51 19.79 -7.06
N ALA A 230 26.55 19.93 -7.88
CA ALA A 230 26.47 19.78 -9.33
C ALA A 230 26.06 18.35 -9.75
N HIS A 231 26.61 17.32 -9.11
CA HIS A 231 26.23 15.92 -9.36
C HIS A 231 24.77 15.69 -8.99
N LEU A 232 24.34 16.17 -7.82
CA LEU A 232 22.95 16.00 -7.39
C LEU A 232 21.96 16.73 -8.32
N GLY A 233 22.29 17.97 -8.73
CA GLY A 233 21.46 18.72 -9.67
C GLY A 233 21.33 18.00 -11.02
N ARG A 234 22.44 17.46 -11.54
CA ARG A 234 22.42 16.66 -12.77
C ARG A 234 21.64 15.37 -12.63
N TRP A 235 21.79 14.68 -11.49
CA TRP A 235 21.05 13.46 -11.18
C TRP A 235 19.54 13.71 -11.18
N LEU A 236 19.07 14.78 -10.52
CA LEU A 236 17.65 15.13 -10.45
C LEU A 236 17.07 15.52 -11.81
N ALA A 237 17.82 16.29 -12.61
CA ALA A 237 17.40 16.64 -13.97
C ALA A 237 17.24 15.39 -14.84
N LEU A 238 18.25 14.51 -14.84
CA LEU A 238 18.22 13.28 -15.64
C LEU A 238 17.15 12.30 -15.16
N TRP A 239 16.86 12.28 -13.85
CA TRP A 239 15.77 11.48 -13.28
C TRP A 239 14.41 11.98 -13.78
N ASP A 240 14.15 13.29 -13.76
CA ASP A 240 12.90 13.87 -14.25
C ASP A 240 12.71 13.61 -15.76
N GLU A 241 13.76 13.82 -16.56
CA GLU A 241 13.76 13.49 -18.00
C GLU A 241 13.45 12.01 -18.26
N THR A 242 13.90 11.12 -17.38
CA THR A 242 13.64 9.69 -17.49
C THR A 242 12.23 9.32 -17.07
N ALA A 243 11.77 9.83 -15.93
CA ALA A 243 10.43 9.58 -15.44
C ALA A 243 9.38 10.02 -16.47
N ARG A 244 9.54 11.20 -17.08
CA ARG A 244 8.63 11.70 -18.14
C ARG A 244 8.67 10.89 -19.43
N ALA A 245 9.79 10.25 -19.74
CA ALA A 245 9.93 9.42 -20.94
C ALA A 245 9.31 8.02 -20.79
N VAL A 246 9.21 7.52 -19.55
CA VAL A 246 8.81 6.14 -19.24
C VAL A 246 7.39 6.08 -18.67
N LEU A 247 6.98 7.07 -17.87
CA LEU A 247 5.72 7.06 -17.13
C LEU A 247 4.69 8.04 -17.71
N PRO A 248 3.39 7.81 -17.46
CA PRO A 248 2.37 8.83 -17.62
C PRO A 248 2.69 10.10 -16.82
N ALA A 249 2.19 11.25 -17.28
CA ALA A 249 2.56 12.58 -16.74
C ALA A 249 2.39 12.69 -15.22
N ASP A 250 1.27 12.23 -14.66
CA ASP A 250 0.99 12.32 -13.22
C ASP A 250 1.93 11.41 -12.41
N ALA A 251 2.16 10.19 -12.88
CA ALA A 251 3.09 9.24 -12.28
C ALA A 251 4.53 9.76 -12.30
N ALA A 252 4.96 10.35 -13.43
CA ALA A 252 6.26 10.97 -13.56
C ALA A 252 6.41 12.14 -12.58
N ALA A 253 5.41 13.03 -12.52
CA ALA A 253 5.43 14.18 -11.62
C ALA A 253 5.51 13.76 -10.14
N LEU A 254 4.74 12.74 -9.73
CA LEU A 254 4.82 12.18 -8.38
C LEU A 254 6.23 11.68 -8.08
N LEU A 255 6.80 10.87 -8.96
CA LEU A 255 8.10 10.25 -8.75
C LEU A 255 9.23 11.29 -8.70
N SER A 256 9.18 12.29 -9.58
CA SER A 256 10.11 13.43 -9.60
C SER A 256 10.00 14.29 -8.35
N ALA A 257 8.79 14.58 -7.86
CA ALA A 257 8.61 15.33 -6.61
C ALA A 257 9.22 14.59 -5.41
N ARG A 258 9.06 13.25 -5.36
CA ARG A 258 9.70 12.42 -4.32
C ARG A 258 11.22 12.47 -4.41
N ALA A 259 11.78 12.43 -5.62
CA ALA A 259 13.22 12.54 -5.86
C ALA A 259 13.78 13.88 -5.36
N ALA A 260 13.10 14.99 -5.65
CA ALA A 260 13.50 16.33 -5.21
C ALA A 260 13.63 16.41 -3.69
N VAL A 261 12.64 15.93 -2.94
CA VAL A 261 12.67 15.90 -1.46
C VAL A 261 13.84 15.06 -0.93
N MET A 262 14.18 13.94 -1.58
CA MET A 262 15.34 13.14 -1.19
C MET A 262 16.66 13.84 -1.51
N GLY A 263 16.72 14.55 -2.65
CA GLY A 263 17.86 15.36 -3.03
C GLY A 263 18.16 16.46 -2.02
N GLU A 264 17.15 17.19 -1.56
CA GLU A 264 17.32 18.21 -0.52
C GLU A 264 17.94 17.65 0.76
N ARG A 265 17.50 16.46 1.20
CA ARG A 265 18.05 15.78 2.39
C ARG A 265 19.53 15.42 2.23
N LEU A 266 19.90 14.90 1.06
CA LEU A 266 21.29 14.58 0.73
C LEU A 266 22.16 15.85 0.62
N GLY A 267 21.64 16.90 -0.02
CA GLY A 267 22.34 18.17 -0.18
C GLY A 267 22.57 18.91 1.14
N GLY A 268 21.61 18.85 2.07
CA GLY A 268 21.76 19.39 3.42
C GLY A 268 22.85 18.67 4.23
N ALA A 269 22.87 17.33 4.19
CA ALA A 269 23.89 16.53 4.86
C ALA A 269 25.30 16.77 4.30
N ALA A 270 25.43 16.91 2.98
CA ALA A 270 26.72 17.20 2.33
C ALA A 270 27.31 18.56 2.77
N ARG A 271 26.47 19.58 3.00
CA ARG A 271 26.91 20.89 3.51
C ARG A 271 27.33 20.85 4.98
N ALA A 272 26.65 20.05 5.81
CA ALA A 272 27.00 19.90 7.23
C ALA A 272 28.33 19.15 7.43
N GLY A 273 28.64 18.16 6.59
CA GLY A 273 29.90 17.42 6.63
C GLY A 273 31.13 18.19 6.12
N SER A 274 30.95 19.26 5.35
CA SER A 274 32.05 20.14 4.89
C SER A 274 32.43 21.24 5.89
N GLY A 275 31.69 21.38 7.00
CA GLY A 275 31.86 22.46 7.98
C GLY A 275 32.85 22.19 9.13
N THR A 276 33.45 20.99 9.22
CA THR A 276 34.25 20.57 10.40
C THR A 276 35.75 20.39 10.16
N SER A 277 36.29 20.73 8.98
CA SER A 277 37.75 20.72 8.73
C SER A 277 38.28 22.13 8.46
N GLN A 278 38.31 22.97 9.50
CA GLN A 278 39.26 24.10 9.63
C GLN A 278 39.16 24.71 11.05
N ALA A 279 39.82 24.08 12.02
CA ALA A 279 40.31 24.74 13.24
C ALA A 279 41.27 23.79 13.97
N GLY A 280 42.56 24.14 14.02
CA GLY A 280 43.54 23.41 14.82
C GLY A 280 44.95 23.42 14.24
N GLY A 281 45.47 24.58 13.87
CA GLY A 281 46.88 24.78 13.53
C GLY A 281 47.37 26.07 14.18
N THR A 282 48.00 25.92 15.35
CA THR A 282 48.99 26.85 15.92
C THR A 282 50.00 26.03 16.67
#